data_AF-A0A5S3RLV8-F1
#
_entry.id   AF-A0A5S3RLV8-F1
#
_cell.length_a   1.000
_cell.length_b   1.000
_cell.length_c   1.000
_cell.angle_alpha   90.00
_cell.angle_beta   90.00
_cell.angle_gamma   90.00
#
_symmetry.space_group_name_H-M   'P 1'
#
loop_
_entity.id
_entity.type
_entity.pdbx_description
1 polymer ?
#
loop_
_entity_poly.entity_id
_entity_poly.type
_entity_poly.pdbx_seq_one_letter_code
_entity_poly.pdbx_strand_id
1 'polypeptide(L)'
;MIKYLIVFALILTNYASASYQPLDRYCTKQIDQLRLFYINGMFTTEDDFRENLFWLDNFQDTKLGNYLKGRKPTGSYNKDEDLHMQIYEVAKQKYGDLSPFSNKYHLITAIVGGTVGSLSQENIAHVESVIEEVFSDVTYSKLNDTDYRNAYQKLLFQMHSCNRIILIGHSQGNFYTNALFEDIISNYQYTDGYYASDYSLVGLASIATPTSSLGGNLGEEYAHLISHLTLDQDDIMRAVRVLFGSLPSNFSMSSLFDNTGHGLIDSYIRNDNVATKIGEGIEASILNQTPFPLFEQHPVNSDAFSHVGYSTINKVLDLKFESGSVYRYYNIPILVWDELYYSTSMGKFFNNNIRGQYPFEKLDIDSMTYLKMTSFEPVAKVEK
;
A
#
# COMPACT_ATOMS: atom_id res chain seq x y z
N MET A 1 -54.78 23.65 -51.99
CA MET A 1 -53.70 22.70 -51.64
C MET A 1 -52.42 23.50 -51.43
N ILE A 2 -51.86 23.50 -50.23
CA ILE A 2 -50.59 24.18 -49.91
C ILE A 2 -49.49 23.10 -49.91
N LYS A 3 -48.41 23.32 -50.66
CA LYS A 3 -47.23 22.45 -50.64
C LYS A 3 -46.28 22.97 -49.55
N TYR A 4 -46.04 22.16 -48.52
CA TYR A 4 -44.97 22.43 -47.55
C TYR A 4 -43.64 21.98 -48.12
N LEU A 5 -42.64 22.88 -48.10
CA LEU A 5 -41.27 22.60 -48.50
C LEU A 5 -40.47 22.23 -47.24
N ILE A 6 -40.08 20.97 -47.10
CA ILE A 6 -39.24 20.52 -45.99
C ILE A 6 -37.78 20.80 -46.36
N VAL A 7 -37.14 21.73 -45.65
CA VAL A 7 -35.71 22.02 -45.78
C VAL A 7 -34.94 21.20 -44.75
N PHE A 8 -34.11 20.26 -45.22
CA PHE A 8 -33.18 19.54 -44.35
C PHE A 8 -31.97 20.43 -44.02
N ALA A 9 -31.90 20.91 -42.78
CA ALA A 9 -30.71 21.58 -42.27
C ALA A 9 -29.68 20.53 -41.81
N LEU A 10 -28.59 20.35 -42.56
CA LEU A 10 -27.45 19.58 -42.08
C LEU A 10 -26.74 20.36 -40.96
N ILE A 11 -26.89 19.89 -39.72
CA ILE A 11 -26.09 20.35 -38.59
C ILE A 11 -24.71 19.71 -38.71
N LEU A 12 -23.75 20.45 -39.27
CA LEU A 12 -22.33 20.08 -39.18
C LEU A 12 -21.88 20.26 -37.74
N THR A 13 -21.75 19.15 -37.00
CA THR A 13 -21.13 19.17 -35.67
C THR A 13 -19.64 19.42 -35.83
N ASN A 14 -19.21 20.66 -35.57
CA ASN A 14 -17.81 21.00 -35.42
C ASN A 14 -17.24 20.22 -34.22
N TYR A 15 -16.62 19.07 -34.50
CA TYR A 15 -15.75 18.38 -33.58
C TYR A 15 -14.49 19.24 -33.38
N ALA A 16 -14.59 20.24 -32.51
CA ALA A 16 -13.43 20.86 -31.92
C ALA A 16 -12.74 19.79 -31.06
N SER A 17 -11.73 19.14 -31.63
CA SER A 17 -10.77 18.34 -30.89
C SER A 17 -10.08 19.27 -29.90
N ALA A 18 -10.56 19.26 -28.65
CA ALA A 18 -9.93 19.98 -27.57
C ALA A 18 -8.47 19.51 -27.48
N SER A 19 -7.53 20.41 -27.79
CA SER A 19 -6.11 20.13 -27.63
C SER A 19 -5.89 19.75 -26.18
N TYR A 20 -5.41 18.53 -25.93
CA TYR A 20 -5.00 18.08 -24.60
C TYR A 20 -3.85 18.99 -24.16
N GLN A 21 -4.18 20.06 -23.43
CA GLN A 21 -3.16 20.80 -22.70
C GLN A 21 -2.68 19.85 -21.61
N PRO A 22 -1.37 19.57 -21.52
CA PRO A 22 -0.83 18.86 -20.38
C PRO A 22 -1.09 19.75 -19.16
N LEU A 23 -2.13 19.42 -18.38
CA LEU A 23 -2.32 20.04 -17.08
C LEU A 23 -1.05 19.81 -16.27
N ASP A 24 -0.66 20.83 -15.53
CA ASP A 24 0.44 20.77 -14.56
C ASP A 24 0.28 19.50 -13.72
N ARG A 25 1.13 18.48 -13.97
CA ARG A 25 0.84 17.08 -13.60
C ARG A 25 0.93 16.90 -12.09
N TYR A 26 -0.19 17.19 -11.44
CA TYR A 26 -0.38 17.30 -9.99
C TYR A 26 0.27 16.16 -9.22
N CYS A 27 0.16 14.95 -9.76
CA CYS A 27 0.69 13.74 -9.18
C CYS A 27 2.23 13.68 -9.17
N THR A 28 2.92 14.16 -10.22
CA THR A 28 4.39 14.11 -10.32
C THR A 28 5.10 14.87 -9.21
N LYS A 29 4.47 15.94 -8.68
CA LYS A 29 5.00 16.79 -7.60
C LYS A 29 4.75 16.22 -6.19
N GLN A 30 4.11 15.05 -6.09
CA GLN A 30 3.66 14.45 -4.83
C GLN A 30 4.14 13.01 -4.59
N ILE A 31 4.83 12.39 -5.55
CA ILE A 31 5.32 11.00 -5.47
C ILE A 31 6.31 10.70 -4.34
N ASP A 32 7.06 11.69 -3.85
CA ASP A 32 8.09 11.50 -2.81
C ASP A 32 7.60 11.82 -1.39
N GLN A 33 6.28 11.85 -1.22
CA GLN A 33 5.63 11.94 0.09
C GLN A 33 5.01 10.60 0.48
N LEU A 34 5.04 10.27 1.77
CA LEU A 34 4.52 9.02 2.33
C LEU A 34 3.23 9.25 3.14
N ARG A 35 2.25 8.36 2.96
CA ARG A 35 1.05 8.21 3.82
C ARG A 35 0.89 6.76 4.28
N LEU A 36 0.40 6.59 5.50
CA LEU A 36 -0.02 5.30 6.02
C LEU A 36 -1.56 5.22 6.03
N PHE A 37 -2.11 4.08 5.61
CA PHE A 37 -3.55 3.80 5.59
C PHE A 37 -3.86 2.52 6.40
N TYR A 38 -4.50 2.67 7.55
CA TYR A 38 -4.68 1.61 8.54
C TYR A 38 -6.08 0.98 8.52
N ILE A 39 -6.16 -0.32 8.81
CA ILE A 39 -7.42 -1.02 9.14
C ILE A 39 -7.21 -1.90 10.37
N ASN A 40 -8.12 -1.80 11.34
CA ASN A 40 -8.10 -2.58 12.57
C ASN A 40 -8.54 -4.03 12.38
N GLY A 41 -8.14 -4.88 13.31
CA GLY A 41 -8.78 -6.18 13.53
C GLY A 41 -9.95 -6.11 14.50
N MET A 42 -10.47 -7.29 14.86
CA MET A 42 -11.56 -7.46 15.84
C MET A 42 -11.25 -6.79 17.19
N PHE A 43 -12.32 -6.57 17.97
CA PHE A 43 -12.26 -6.11 19.36
C PHE A 43 -11.60 -4.74 19.58
N THR A 44 -11.35 -3.98 18.51
CA THR A 44 -10.91 -2.58 18.54
C THR A 44 -12.14 -1.67 18.64
N THR A 45 -12.18 -0.72 19.58
CA THR A 45 -13.22 0.33 19.62
C THR A 45 -12.88 1.50 18.69
N GLU A 46 -13.79 2.45 18.49
CA GLU A 46 -13.48 3.66 17.70
C GLU A 46 -12.39 4.51 18.37
N ASP A 47 -12.33 4.54 19.71
CA ASP A 47 -11.29 5.27 20.45
C ASP A 47 -9.94 4.53 20.38
N ASP A 48 -9.90 3.21 20.47
CA ASP A 48 -8.67 2.42 20.25
C ASP A 48 -8.16 2.60 18.82
N PHE A 49 -9.06 2.64 17.83
CA PHE A 49 -8.71 2.94 16.43
C PHE A 49 -8.10 4.34 16.29
N ARG A 50 -8.58 5.33 17.04
CA ARG A 50 -8.02 6.69 17.09
C ARG A 50 -6.65 6.71 17.78
N GLU A 51 -6.44 5.93 18.85
CA GLU A 51 -5.12 5.80 19.48
C GLU A 51 -4.12 5.06 18.57
N ASN A 52 -4.56 4.00 17.87
CA ASN A 52 -3.76 3.28 16.87
C ASN A 52 -3.25 4.23 15.78
N LEU A 53 -4.11 5.13 15.25
CA LEU A 53 -3.69 6.15 14.29
C LEU A 53 -2.68 7.16 14.88
N PHE A 54 -2.80 7.51 16.16
CA PHE A 54 -1.83 8.39 16.84
C PHE A 54 -0.46 7.71 17.04
N TRP A 55 -0.42 6.44 17.43
CA TRP A 55 0.84 5.69 17.54
C TRP A 55 1.47 5.42 16.17
N LEU A 56 0.67 5.21 15.11
CA LEU A 56 1.16 5.11 13.75
C LEU A 56 1.71 6.45 13.21
N ASP A 57 1.19 7.59 13.67
CA ASP A 57 1.71 8.92 13.33
C ASP A 57 3.11 9.13 13.93
N ASN A 58 3.28 8.79 15.20
CA ASN A 58 4.56 8.79 15.92
C ASN A 58 5.56 7.77 15.32
N PHE A 59 5.10 6.56 14.99
CA PHE A 59 5.86 5.55 14.27
C PHE A 59 6.38 6.08 12.93
N GLN A 60 5.56 6.80 12.15
CA GLN A 60 6.00 7.38 10.89
C GLN A 60 7.09 8.44 11.10
N ASP A 61 7.00 9.28 12.15
CA ASP A 61 8.04 10.28 12.44
C ASP A 61 9.35 9.66 12.98
N THR A 62 9.27 8.56 13.74
CA THR A 62 10.41 7.96 14.45
C THR A 62 11.10 6.82 13.70
N LYS A 63 10.38 6.06 12.88
CA LYS A 63 10.91 4.92 12.11
C LYS A 63 10.97 5.16 10.60
N LEU A 64 10.19 6.12 10.10
CA LEU A 64 10.10 6.45 8.66
C LEU A 64 10.37 7.94 8.38
N GLY A 65 10.94 8.68 9.35
CA GLY A 65 11.16 10.14 9.29
C GLY A 65 12.13 10.62 8.20
N ASN A 66 12.82 9.72 7.50
CA ASN A 66 13.58 10.02 6.29
C ASN A 66 12.67 10.34 5.08
N TYR A 67 11.39 9.95 5.14
CA TYR A 67 10.40 10.20 4.08
C TYR A 67 9.47 11.34 4.45
N LEU A 68 9.20 12.24 3.51
CA LEU A 68 8.36 13.41 3.76
C LEU A 68 6.91 12.98 4.03
N LYS A 69 6.40 13.21 5.25
CA LYS A 69 5.02 12.89 5.64
C LYS A 69 4.02 13.76 4.85
N GLY A 70 3.35 13.18 3.86
CA GLY A 70 2.37 13.88 3.02
C GLY A 70 1.05 14.19 3.74
N ARG A 71 0.69 13.36 4.72
CA ARG A 71 -0.39 13.59 5.70
C ARG A 71 -0.17 12.69 6.91
N LYS A 72 -0.70 13.08 8.08
CA LYS A 72 -0.88 12.15 9.22
C LYS A 72 -1.60 10.88 8.75
N PRO A 73 -1.30 9.70 9.33
CA PRO A 73 -2.01 8.46 9.06
C PRO A 73 -3.54 8.59 9.18
N THR A 74 -4.22 7.79 8.38
CA THR A 74 -5.67 7.68 8.32
C THR A 74 -6.04 6.23 8.07
N GLY A 75 -7.32 5.91 7.91
CA GLY A 75 -7.73 4.52 7.72
C GLY A 75 -9.23 4.34 7.68
N SER A 76 -9.66 3.08 7.77
CA SER A 76 -11.05 2.76 8.08
C SER A 76 -11.16 1.97 9.38
N TYR A 77 -11.94 2.52 10.30
CA TYR A 77 -12.54 1.72 11.35
C TYR A 77 -13.47 0.69 10.72
N ASN A 78 -13.45 -0.52 11.27
CA ASN A 78 -14.25 -1.67 10.87
C ASN A 78 -14.89 -2.27 12.13
N LYS A 79 -16.20 -2.55 12.09
CA LYS A 79 -17.01 -2.92 13.26
C LYS A 79 -17.46 -4.38 13.13
N ASP A 80 -16.57 -5.32 13.48
CA ASP A 80 -16.67 -6.77 13.21
C ASP A 80 -17.77 -7.53 14.00
N GLU A 81 -18.98 -6.99 14.08
CA GLU A 81 -20.11 -7.60 14.78
C GLU A 81 -20.64 -8.87 14.09
N ASP A 82 -20.53 -8.98 12.76
CA ASP A 82 -20.98 -10.18 12.02
C ASP A 82 -19.93 -11.30 12.00
N LEU A 83 -18.63 -10.97 11.99
CA LEU A 83 -17.57 -11.97 11.77
C LEU A 83 -17.21 -12.72 13.06
N HIS A 84 -17.21 -12.06 14.22
CA HIS A 84 -17.11 -12.79 15.49
C HIS A 84 -18.32 -13.71 15.73
N MET A 85 -19.53 -13.30 15.31
CA MET A 85 -20.74 -14.13 15.40
C MET A 85 -20.71 -15.33 14.44
N GLN A 86 -20.09 -15.22 13.27
CA GLN A 86 -19.89 -16.36 12.36
C GLN A 86 -18.88 -17.36 12.94
N ILE A 87 -17.77 -16.88 13.51
CA ILE A 87 -16.82 -17.72 14.25
C ILE A 87 -17.51 -18.39 15.46
N TYR A 88 -18.42 -17.66 16.14
CA TYR A 88 -19.20 -18.18 17.26
C TYR A 88 -20.15 -19.31 16.85
N GLU A 89 -20.98 -19.11 15.83
CA GLU A 89 -21.94 -20.13 15.41
C GLU A 89 -21.27 -21.37 14.81
N VAL A 90 -20.14 -21.23 14.11
CA VAL A 90 -19.34 -22.40 13.67
C VAL A 90 -18.77 -23.15 14.86
N ALA A 91 -18.15 -22.46 15.83
CA ALA A 91 -17.61 -23.11 17.03
C ALA A 91 -18.73 -23.77 17.87
N LYS A 92 -19.86 -23.09 18.04
CA LYS A 92 -21.05 -23.57 18.76
C LYS A 92 -21.70 -24.79 18.09
N GLN A 93 -21.65 -24.89 16.75
CA GLN A 93 -22.09 -26.08 16.03
C GLN A 93 -21.08 -27.22 16.17
N LYS A 94 -19.78 -26.97 15.97
CA LYS A 94 -18.73 -28.00 16.02
C LYS A 94 -18.46 -28.55 17.42
N TYR A 95 -18.86 -27.82 18.47
CA TYR A 95 -18.70 -28.21 19.87
C TYR A 95 -19.99 -28.26 20.69
N GLY A 96 -21.16 -28.31 20.03
CA GLY A 96 -22.46 -28.38 20.70
C GLY A 96 -22.63 -29.60 21.61
N ASP A 97 -21.92 -30.69 21.32
CA ASP A 97 -21.93 -31.94 22.10
C ASP A 97 -20.98 -31.92 23.33
N LEU A 98 -20.16 -30.88 23.50
CA LEU A 98 -19.33 -30.76 24.70
C LEU A 98 -20.18 -30.45 25.92
N SER A 99 -19.82 -31.07 27.05
CA SER A 99 -20.44 -30.72 28.34
C SER A 99 -20.26 -29.22 28.62
N PRO A 100 -21.32 -28.47 29.01
CA PRO A 100 -21.23 -27.07 29.39
C PRO A 100 -20.33 -26.77 30.59
N PHE A 101 -19.82 -27.81 31.27
CA PHE A 101 -18.88 -27.75 32.39
C PHE A 101 -17.44 -28.14 32.01
N SER A 102 -17.16 -28.36 30.72
CA SER A 102 -15.82 -28.72 30.24
C SER A 102 -14.96 -27.49 29.98
N ASN A 103 -13.66 -27.55 30.31
CA ASN A 103 -12.74 -26.45 30.01
C ASN A 103 -12.72 -26.11 28.51
N LYS A 104 -12.78 -27.11 27.61
CA LYS A 104 -12.88 -26.88 26.15
C LYS A 104 -14.09 -25.98 25.81
N TYR A 105 -15.28 -26.27 26.33
CA TYR A 105 -16.49 -25.44 26.15
C TYR A 105 -16.36 -24.04 26.77
N HIS A 106 -15.87 -23.94 28.02
CA HIS A 106 -15.68 -22.65 28.70
C HIS A 106 -14.65 -21.75 28.00
N LEU A 107 -13.58 -22.30 27.46
CA LEU A 107 -12.60 -21.51 26.70
C LEU A 107 -13.12 -21.08 25.33
N ILE A 108 -13.85 -21.94 24.60
CA ILE A 108 -14.50 -21.54 23.34
C ILE A 108 -15.44 -20.35 23.58
N THR A 109 -16.31 -20.46 24.59
CA THR A 109 -17.27 -19.41 24.92
C THR A 109 -16.60 -18.13 25.45
N ALA A 110 -15.47 -18.24 26.16
CA ALA A 110 -14.70 -17.07 26.61
C ALA A 110 -13.91 -16.38 25.47
N ILE A 111 -13.27 -17.16 24.60
CA ILE A 111 -12.49 -16.67 23.45
C ILE A 111 -13.39 -15.92 22.47
N VAL A 112 -14.52 -16.53 22.07
CA VAL A 112 -15.38 -15.93 21.04
C VAL A 112 -16.40 -14.94 21.64
N GLY A 113 -16.78 -15.11 22.91
CA GLY A 113 -17.58 -14.14 23.66
C GLY A 113 -16.82 -12.91 24.16
N GLY A 114 -15.58 -12.67 23.71
CA GLY A 114 -14.79 -11.49 24.05
C GLY A 114 -14.35 -11.36 25.51
N THR A 115 -14.46 -12.43 26.31
CA THR A 115 -14.17 -12.42 27.77
C THR A 115 -12.81 -13.07 28.10
N VAL A 116 -11.90 -13.10 27.12
CA VAL A 116 -10.57 -13.73 27.19
C VAL A 116 -9.75 -13.31 28.41
N GLY A 117 -9.84 -12.03 28.81
CA GLY A 117 -9.15 -11.48 29.99
C GLY A 117 -9.62 -12.03 31.35
N SER A 118 -10.60 -12.96 31.37
CA SER A 118 -11.00 -13.71 32.57
C SER A 118 -10.34 -15.09 32.70
N LEU A 119 -9.59 -15.54 31.70
CA LEU A 119 -8.94 -16.85 31.69
C LEU A 119 -7.60 -16.84 32.47
N SER A 120 -7.37 -17.86 33.30
CA SER A 120 -6.09 -18.05 33.99
C SER A 120 -5.00 -18.56 33.03
N GLN A 121 -3.73 -18.24 33.33
CA GLN A 121 -2.58 -18.68 32.51
C GLN A 121 -2.48 -20.21 32.35
N GLU A 122 -2.90 -20.97 33.36
CA GLU A 122 -2.89 -22.44 33.33
C GLU A 122 -3.84 -23.03 32.26
N ASN A 123 -4.93 -22.32 31.95
CA ASN A 123 -5.88 -22.75 30.91
C ASN A 123 -5.34 -22.58 29.48
N ILE A 124 -4.35 -21.70 29.26
CA ILE A 124 -3.80 -21.40 27.93
C ILE A 124 -3.07 -22.62 27.32
N ALA A 125 -2.53 -23.50 28.15
CA ALA A 125 -1.84 -24.72 27.71
C ALA A 125 -2.78 -25.80 27.13
N HIS A 126 -4.08 -25.74 27.39
CA HIS A 126 -5.06 -26.72 26.86
C HIS A 126 -5.73 -26.26 25.56
N VAL A 127 -5.48 -25.02 25.12
CA VAL A 127 -6.14 -24.42 23.95
C VAL A 127 -5.77 -25.20 22.67
N GLU A 128 -4.54 -25.70 22.56
CA GLU A 128 -3.97 -26.29 21.34
C GLU A 128 -4.74 -27.49 20.76
N SER A 129 -5.45 -28.29 21.57
CA SER A 129 -6.33 -29.40 21.09
C SER A 129 -7.83 -29.07 21.10
N VAL A 130 -8.19 -27.87 21.56
CA VAL A 130 -9.45 -27.21 21.17
C VAL A 130 -9.38 -26.75 19.71
N ILE A 131 -8.17 -26.46 19.28
CA ILE A 131 -7.86 -25.58 18.17
C ILE A 131 -7.95 -26.27 16.82
N GLU A 132 -7.27 -27.40 16.61
CA GLU A 132 -7.07 -28.02 15.28
C GLU A 132 -8.38 -28.41 14.56
N GLU A 133 -9.49 -28.50 15.30
CA GLU A 133 -10.82 -28.76 14.74
C GLU A 133 -11.59 -27.48 14.31
N VAL A 134 -11.47 -26.31 14.96
CA VAL A 134 -12.49 -25.24 14.81
C VAL A 134 -12.47 -24.58 13.43
N PHE A 135 -11.28 -24.19 12.99
CA PHE A 135 -11.08 -23.27 11.85
C PHE A 135 -11.08 -24.03 10.50
N SER A 136 -11.01 -25.38 10.50
CA SER A 136 -10.83 -26.22 9.29
C SER A 136 -11.90 -26.06 8.20
N ASP A 137 -13.10 -25.60 8.59
CA ASP A 137 -14.28 -25.57 7.72
C ASP A 137 -14.75 -24.14 7.40
N VAL A 138 -14.03 -23.10 7.86
CA VAL A 138 -14.42 -21.71 7.69
C VAL A 138 -13.83 -21.12 6.41
N THR A 139 -14.61 -21.18 5.35
CA THR A 139 -14.33 -20.41 4.12
C THR A 139 -14.51 -18.92 4.40
N TYR A 140 -13.40 -18.15 4.44
CA TYR A 140 -13.36 -16.70 4.73
C TYR A 140 -13.99 -15.78 3.64
N SER A 141 -14.95 -16.28 2.87
CA SER A 141 -15.54 -15.58 1.73
C SER A 141 -16.68 -14.64 2.12
N LYS A 142 -16.38 -13.62 2.96
CA LYS A 142 -17.09 -12.32 3.03
C LYS A 142 -16.39 -11.35 3.98
N LEU A 143 -15.75 -10.35 3.40
CA LEU A 143 -15.58 -9.03 4.04
C LEU A 143 -16.97 -8.42 4.27
N ASN A 144 -17.15 -7.55 5.27
CA ASN A 144 -18.38 -6.76 5.33
C ASN A 144 -18.41 -5.82 4.12
N ASP A 145 -19.35 -6.04 3.21
CA ASP A 145 -19.51 -5.25 1.97
C ASP A 145 -19.68 -3.75 2.26
N THR A 146 -20.23 -3.37 3.42
CA THR A 146 -20.33 -1.96 3.84
C THR A 146 -18.97 -1.40 4.28
N ASP A 147 -18.27 -2.07 5.20
CA ASP A 147 -17.01 -1.56 5.73
C ASP A 147 -15.86 -1.68 4.73
N TYR A 148 -15.89 -2.68 3.85
CA TYR A 148 -14.98 -2.77 2.70
C TYR A 148 -15.17 -1.60 1.74
N ARG A 149 -16.40 -1.29 1.33
CA ARG A 149 -16.68 -0.12 0.47
C ARG A 149 -16.27 1.19 1.16
N ASN A 150 -16.53 1.32 2.45
CA ASN A 150 -16.09 2.48 3.24
C ASN A 150 -14.56 2.61 3.25
N ALA A 151 -13.82 1.50 3.41
CA ALA A 151 -12.37 1.50 3.36
C ALA A 151 -11.84 1.81 1.96
N TYR A 152 -12.39 1.20 0.91
CA TYR A 152 -12.02 1.43 -0.48
C TYR A 152 -12.22 2.89 -0.90
N GLN A 153 -13.37 3.49 -0.60
CA GLN A 153 -13.62 4.91 -0.92
C GLN A 153 -12.67 5.86 -0.16
N LYS A 154 -12.34 5.57 1.11
CA LYS A 154 -11.34 6.34 1.87
C LYS A 154 -9.92 6.18 1.29
N LEU A 155 -9.59 4.99 0.78
CA LEU A 155 -8.29 4.70 0.15
C LEU A 155 -8.17 5.38 -1.22
N LEU A 156 -9.20 5.33 -2.07
CA LEU A 156 -9.25 6.08 -3.33
C LEU A 156 -8.97 7.57 -3.12
N PHE A 157 -9.58 8.18 -2.10
CA PHE A 157 -9.31 9.57 -1.74
C PHE A 157 -7.84 9.83 -1.32
N GLN A 158 -7.13 8.83 -0.78
CA GLN A 158 -5.67 8.94 -0.59
C GLN A 158 -4.90 8.73 -1.91
N MET A 159 -5.27 7.73 -2.73
CA MET A 159 -4.62 7.44 -4.02
C MET A 159 -4.70 8.64 -4.98
N HIS A 160 -5.77 9.43 -4.93
CA HIS A 160 -5.91 10.69 -5.68
C HIS A 160 -4.90 11.79 -5.27
N SER A 161 -4.14 11.61 -4.18
CA SER A 161 -3.01 12.51 -3.87
C SER A 161 -1.72 12.13 -4.59
N CYS A 162 -1.62 10.91 -5.12
CA CYS A 162 -0.41 10.37 -5.74
C CYS A 162 0.86 10.41 -4.84
N ASN A 163 0.67 10.53 -3.52
CA ASN A 163 1.67 10.15 -2.52
C ASN A 163 1.85 8.62 -2.54
N ARG A 164 3.01 8.16 -2.06
CA ARG A 164 3.21 6.74 -1.72
C ARG A 164 2.32 6.35 -0.56
N ILE A 165 1.66 5.21 -0.68
CA ILE A 165 0.77 4.66 0.33
C ILE A 165 1.31 3.32 0.82
N ILE A 166 1.26 3.13 2.13
CA ILE A 166 1.45 1.85 2.77
C ILE A 166 0.14 1.49 3.49
N LEU A 167 -0.49 0.41 3.03
CA LEU A 167 -1.63 -0.20 3.70
C LEU A 167 -1.10 -0.94 4.93
N ILE A 168 -1.65 -0.66 6.11
CA ILE A 168 -1.28 -1.32 7.36
C ILE A 168 -2.48 -2.15 7.82
N GLY A 169 -2.37 -3.46 7.69
CA GLY A 169 -3.32 -4.41 8.26
C GLY A 169 -2.81 -4.88 9.62
N HIS A 170 -3.68 -4.86 10.64
CA HIS A 170 -3.40 -5.54 11.91
C HIS A 170 -4.45 -6.60 12.19
N SER A 171 -4.02 -7.81 12.58
CA SER A 171 -4.93 -8.91 12.91
C SER A 171 -5.93 -9.14 11.75
N GLN A 172 -7.22 -9.24 12.02
CA GLN A 172 -8.27 -9.38 10.99
C GLN A 172 -8.30 -8.25 9.94
N GLY A 173 -7.77 -7.05 10.23
CA GLY A 173 -7.65 -5.95 9.26
C GLY A 173 -6.85 -6.32 8.01
N ASN A 174 -5.98 -7.34 8.10
CA ASN A 174 -5.24 -7.87 6.97
C ASN A 174 -6.13 -8.44 5.85
N PHE A 175 -7.30 -9.01 6.14
CA PHE A 175 -8.23 -9.46 5.08
C PHE A 175 -8.68 -8.28 4.21
N TYR A 176 -8.99 -7.14 4.84
CA TYR A 176 -9.37 -5.91 4.14
C TYR A 176 -8.19 -5.32 3.38
N THR A 177 -6.99 -5.20 3.98
CA THR A 177 -5.83 -4.61 3.28
C THR A 177 -5.28 -5.50 2.16
N ASN A 178 -5.41 -6.83 2.25
CA ASN A 178 -5.11 -7.75 1.15
C ASN A 178 -6.02 -7.51 -0.06
N ALA A 179 -7.34 -7.45 0.16
CA ALA A 179 -8.30 -7.21 -0.92
C ALA A 179 -8.16 -5.80 -1.51
N LEU A 180 -7.95 -4.77 -0.67
CA LEU A 180 -7.70 -3.41 -1.13
C LEU A 180 -6.40 -3.28 -1.93
N PHE A 181 -5.37 -4.06 -1.59
CA PHE A 181 -4.13 -4.09 -2.37
C PHE A 181 -4.38 -4.67 -3.77
N GLU A 182 -5.05 -5.83 -3.84
CA GLU A 182 -5.43 -6.48 -5.11
C GLU A 182 -6.33 -5.58 -5.98
N ASP A 183 -7.38 -4.98 -5.40
CA ASP A 183 -8.31 -4.09 -6.12
C ASP A 183 -7.61 -2.83 -6.65
N ILE A 184 -6.73 -2.20 -5.86
CA ILE A 184 -6.01 -0.99 -6.29
C ILE A 184 -4.99 -1.31 -7.38
N ILE A 185 -4.14 -2.33 -7.22
CA ILE A 185 -3.15 -2.72 -8.24
C ILE A 185 -3.85 -3.10 -9.55
N SER A 186 -4.96 -3.83 -9.48
CA SER A 186 -5.69 -4.31 -10.67
C SER A 186 -6.49 -3.23 -11.40
N ASN A 187 -7.08 -2.26 -10.68
CA ASN A 187 -8.12 -1.38 -11.23
C ASN A 187 -7.84 0.12 -11.14
N TYR A 188 -6.88 0.57 -10.31
CA TYR A 188 -6.69 2.01 -10.08
C TYR A 188 -5.89 2.69 -11.20
N GLN A 189 -6.43 3.79 -11.70
CA GLN A 189 -5.78 4.70 -12.64
C GLN A 189 -5.54 6.05 -11.95
N TYR A 190 -4.31 6.56 -11.99
CA TYR A 190 -3.97 7.90 -11.53
C TYR A 190 -4.60 8.96 -12.44
N THR A 191 -4.76 10.21 -11.95
CA THR A 191 -5.36 11.33 -12.71
C THR A 191 -4.67 11.59 -14.05
N ASP A 192 -3.39 11.25 -14.14
CA ASP A 192 -2.52 11.51 -15.28
C ASP A 192 -2.57 10.37 -16.32
N GLY A 193 -3.43 9.36 -16.10
CA GLY A 193 -3.75 8.26 -17.03
C GLY A 193 -2.98 6.95 -16.84
N TYR A 194 -1.99 6.92 -15.95
CA TYR A 194 -1.20 5.72 -15.64
C TYR A 194 -1.96 4.75 -14.72
N TYR A 195 -1.69 3.45 -14.84
CA TYR A 195 -2.27 2.41 -13.97
C TYR A 195 -1.35 2.04 -12.79
N ALA A 196 -1.95 1.55 -11.70
CA ALA A 196 -1.23 1.12 -10.51
C ALA A 196 -0.44 -0.20 -10.69
N SER A 197 -0.81 -1.04 -11.68
CA SER A 197 -0.03 -2.21 -12.13
C SER A 197 1.37 -1.81 -12.61
N ASP A 198 1.41 -0.85 -13.53
CA ASP A 198 2.62 -0.38 -14.19
C ASP A 198 3.45 0.51 -13.26
N TYR A 199 2.78 1.28 -12.41
CA TYR A 199 3.38 2.33 -11.57
C TYR A 199 2.85 2.24 -10.14
N SER A 200 3.30 1.22 -9.44
CA SER A 200 2.87 0.85 -8.09
C SER A 200 3.41 1.81 -7.02
N LEU A 201 2.59 2.78 -6.60
CA LEU A 201 2.85 3.65 -5.45
C LEU A 201 2.05 3.22 -4.20
N VAL A 202 1.57 1.98 -4.17
CA VAL A 202 0.93 1.34 -3.02
C VAL A 202 1.74 0.12 -2.59
N GLY A 203 1.84 -0.11 -1.28
CA GLY A 203 2.50 -1.24 -0.66
C GLY A 203 1.71 -1.74 0.54
N LEU A 204 2.09 -2.89 1.09
CA LEU A 204 1.38 -3.56 2.18
C LEU A 204 2.34 -3.89 3.34
N ALA A 205 1.90 -3.61 4.56
CA ALA A 205 2.54 -4.00 5.80
C ALA A 205 1.53 -4.78 6.66
N SER A 206 1.70 -6.11 6.69
CA SER A 206 0.79 -7.05 7.33
C SER A 206 1.28 -7.46 8.70
N ILE A 207 0.72 -6.82 9.73
CA ILE A 207 1.07 -7.02 11.14
C ILE A 207 0.12 -8.07 11.74
N ALA A 208 0.65 -9.08 12.43
CA ALA A 208 -0.12 -10.14 13.09
C ALA A 208 -1.15 -10.81 12.15
N THR A 209 -0.72 -11.24 10.96
CA THR A 209 -1.68 -11.62 9.89
C THR A 209 -2.28 -13.02 10.04
N PRO A 210 -3.63 -13.17 10.06
CA PRO A 210 -4.32 -14.46 10.05
C PRO A 210 -4.32 -15.16 8.68
N THR A 211 -3.77 -14.55 7.63
CA THR A 211 -3.78 -15.10 6.27
C THR A 211 -2.57 -15.98 5.98
N SER A 212 -2.76 -16.99 5.13
CA SER A 212 -1.69 -17.86 4.61
C SER A 212 -0.96 -17.27 3.40
N SER A 213 -1.60 -16.33 2.69
CA SER A 213 -1.03 -15.48 1.63
C SER A 213 -1.20 -14.00 1.95
N LEU A 214 -0.55 -13.11 1.20
CA LEU A 214 -0.61 -11.65 1.35
C LEU A 214 -0.90 -11.02 -0.01
N GLY A 215 -1.47 -9.81 -0.07
CA GLY A 215 -1.75 -9.12 -1.34
C GLY A 215 -2.77 -9.81 -2.25
N GLY A 216 -3.55 -10.75 -1.70
CA GLY A 216 -4.58 -11.49 -2.43
C GLY A 216 -3.98 -12.43 -3.50
N ASN A 217 -4.63 -12.50 -4.67
CA ASN A 217 -4.16 -13.30 -5.81
C ASN A 217 -2.87 -12.74 -6.44
N LEU A 218 -2.57 -11.45 -6.23
CA LEU A 218 -1.40 -10.76 -6.76
C LEU A 218 -0.17 -10.82 -5.82
N GLY A 219 -0.28 -11.54 -4.70
CA GLY A 219 0.73 -11.63 -3.66
C GLY A 219 2.14 -12.05 -4.11
N GLU A 220 2.23 -13.04 -5.00
CA GLU A 220 3.52 -13.55 -5.48
C GLU A 220 4.20 -12.60 -6.47
N GLU A 221 3.42 -11.96 -7.35
CA GLU A 221 3.92 -10.99 -8.35
C GLU A 221 4.44 -9.71 -7.67
N TYR A 222 3.66 -9.18 -6.72
CA TYR A 222 3.97 -7.92 -6.03
C TYR A 222 4.62 -8.12 -4.65
N ALA A 223 5.18 -9.31 -4.38
CA ALA A 223 5.85 -9.64 -3.11
C ALA A 223 6.93 -8.62 -2.69
N HIS A 224 7.55 -7.95 -3.66
CA HIS A 224 8.55 -6.89 -3.47
C HIS A 224 7.98 -5.59 -2.84
N LEU A 225 6.65 -5.41 -2.84
CA LEU A 225 5.93 -4.31 -2.21
C LEU A 225 5.27 -4.70 -0.88
N ILE A 226 5.39 -5.96 -0.48
CA ILE A 226 4.66 -6.55 0.63
C ILE A 226 5.63 -6.95 1.74
N SER A 227 5.32 -6.52 2.96
CA SER A 227 6.02 -6.91 4.19
C SER A 227 5.03 -7.54 5.17
N HIS A 228 5.52 -8.44 6.04
CA HIS A 228 4.74 -8.95 7.16
C HIS A 228 5.59 -9.01 8.43
N LEU A 229 4.95 -8.85 9.59
CA LEU A 229 5.56 -9.15 10.87
C LEU A 229 4.54 -9.74 11.84
N THR A 230 4.84 -10.94 12.35
CA THR A 230 4.05 -11.64 13.36
C THR A 230 5.00 -12.18 14.42
N LEU A 231 4.76 -11.86 15.70
CA LEU A 231 5.64 -12.28 16.79
C LEU A 231 5.49 -13.77 17.12
N ASP A 232 6.59 -14.38 17.57
CA ASP A 232 6.57 -15.75 18.11
C ASP A 232 5.72 -15.85 19.39
N GLN A 233 5.69 -14.78 20.19
CA GLN A 233 4.93 -14.68 21.45
C GLN A 233 3.57 -14.00 21.29
N ASP A 234 3.11 -13.76 20.07
CA ASP A 234 1.71 -13.40 19.81
C ASP A 234 0.87 -14.67 19.98
N ASP A 235 0.24 -14.82 21.14
CA ASP A 235 -0.50 -16.02 21.53
C ASP A 235 -1.83 -16.17 20.77
N ILE A 236 -2.43 -15.05 20.37
CA ILE A 236 -3.61 -15.05 19.50
C ILE A 236 -3.21 -15.55 18.11
N MET A 237 -2.06 -15.13 17.60
CA MET A 237 -1.54 -15.62 16.32
C MET A 237 -0.92 -17.01 16.39
N ARG A 238 -0.37 -17.42 17.53
CA ARG A 238 0.02 -18.82 17.79
C ARG A 238 -1.20 -19.71 17.73
N ALA A 239 -2.30 -19.30 18.36
CA ALA A 239 -3.58 -19.97 18.21
C ALA A 239 -4.01 -20.00 16.73
N VAL A 240 -4.16 -18.86 16.06
CA VAL A 240 -4.61 -18.78 14.65
C VAL A 240 -3.76 -19.65 13.71
N ARG A 241 -2.43 -19.73 13.90
CA ARG A 241 -1.54 -20.61 13.14
C ARG A 241 -1.92 -22.09 13.28
N VAL A 242 -2.15 -22.57 14.50
CA VAL A 242 -2.51 -23.98 14.76
C VAL A 242 -4.00 -24.24 14.45
N LEU A 243 -4.85 -23.20 14.48
CA LEU A 243 -6.29 -23.25 14.17
C LEU A 243 -6.55 -23.46 12.66
N PHE A 244 -6.16 -22.49 11.82
CA PHE A 244 -6.55 -22.41 10.39
C PHE A 244 -5.37 -22.65 9.45
N GLY A 245 -4.15 -22.51 9.97
CA GLY A 245 -2.99 -22.11 9.18
C GLY A 245 -3.00 -20.62 8.87
N SER A 246 -1.90 -19.95 9.16
CA SER A 246 -1.56 -18.62 8.63
C SER A 246 -0.07 -18.62 8.28
N LEU A 247 0.46 -17.50 7.79
CA LEU A 247 1.91 -17.34 7.72
C LEU A 247 2.56 -17.58 9.10
N PRO A 248 3.77 -18.16 9.14
CA PRO A 248 4.51 -18.37 10.39
C PRO A 248 4.83 -17.03 11.07
N SER A 249 5.09 -17.08 12.37
CA SER A 249 5.78 -15.97 13.03
C SER A 249 7.20 -15.85 12.49
N ASN A 250 7.69 -14.62 12.41
CA ASN A 250 8.94 -14.27 11.72
C ASN A 250 9.83 -13.32 12.54
N PHE A 251 9.45 -13.00 13.78
CA PHE A 251 10.23 -12.16 14.67
C PHE A 251 10.12 -12.58 16.14
N SER A 252 11.27 -12.93 16.73
CA SER A 252 11.38 -13.43 18.10
C SER A 252 11.50 -12.29 19.11
N MET A 253 10.37 -11.73 19.55
CA MET A 253 10.35 -10.74 20.64
C MET A 253 9.15 -10.94 21.55
N SER A 254 9.36 -10.69 22.85
CA SER A 254 8.31 -10.58 23.86
C SER A 254 7.65 -9.20 23.80
N SER A 255 6.33 -9.16 23.93
CA SER A 255 5.65 -7.92 24.33
C SER A 255 6.08 -7.53 25.74
N LEU A 256 6.16 -6.23 26.00
CA LEU A 256 6.53 -5.67 27.31
C LEU A 256 5.33 -5.15 28.09
N PHE A 257 4.17 -5.03 27.42
CA PHE A 257 3.02 -4.29 27.92
C PHE A 257 1.66 -4.99 27.67
N ASP A 258 1.63 -6.03 26.83
CA ASP A 258 0.44 -6.85 26.54
C ASP A 258 0.77 -8.35 26.71
N ASN A 259 0.10 -9.00 27.66
CA ASN A 259 0.32 -10.41 28.00
C ASN A 259 -0.09 -11.40 26.90
N THR A 260 -0.80 -10.96 25.85
CA THR A 260 -1.22 -11.80 24.71
C THR A 260 -0.27 -11.68 23.51
N GLY A 261 0.64 -10.70 23.51
CA GLY A 261 1.56 -10.44 22.41
C GLY A 261 0.90 -9.96 21.11
N HIS A 262 -0.38 -9.61 21.11
CA HIS A 262 -1.18 -9.37 19.91
C HIS A 262 -1.52 -7.90 19.63
N GLY A 263 -1.69 -7.07 20.66
CA GLY A 263 -2.16 -5.68 20.52
C GLY A 263 -1.21 -4.81 19.69
N LEU A 264 -1.75 -4.08 18.69
CA LEU A 264 -0.94 -3.30 17.74
C LEU A 264 -0.01 -2.31 18.45
N ILE A 265 -0.53 -1.52 19.39
CA ILE A 265 0.28 -0.56 20.12
C ILE A 265 1.29 -1.30 21.01
N ASP A 266 0.82 -2.05 22.00
CA ASP A 266 1.66 -2.54 23.09
C ASP A 266 2.65 -3.64 22.70
N SER A 267 2.30 -4.49 21.73
CA SER A 267 3.15 -5.60 21.28
C SER A 267 3.98 -5.26 20.03
N TYR A 268 3.44 -4.45 19.11
CA TYR A 268 4.07 -4.23 17.80
C TYR A 268 4.69 -2.83 17.58
N ILE A 269 4.04 -1.75 18.03
CA ILE A 269 4.48 -0.36 17.75
C ILE A 269 5.25 0.29 18.92
N ARG A 270 4.92 -0.05 20.17
CA ARG A 270 5.51 0.52 21.40
C ARG A 270 6.85 -0.16 21.78
N ASN A 271 7.12 -1.35 21.25
CA ASN A 271 8.43 -2.02 21.38
C ASN A 271 9.36 -1.57 20.25
N ASP A 272 10.43 -0.85 20.60
CA ASP A 272 11.32 -0.19 19.62
C ASP A 272 11.97 -1.17 18.62
N ASN A 273 12.32 -2.39 19.05
CA ASN A 273 12.91 -3.41 18.18
C ASN A 273 11.89 -3.91 17.15
N VAL A 274 10.65 -4.16 17.59
CA VAL A 274 9.57 -4.63 16.70
C VAL A 274 9.19 -3.51 15.73
N ALA A 275 9.03 -2.28 16.22
CA ALA A 275 8.76 -1.11 15.39
C ALA A 275 9.88 -0.84 14.36
N THR A 276 11.15 -0.98 14.73
CA THR A 276 12.27 -0.91 13.77
C THR A 276 12.13 -1.98 12.69
N LYS A 277 11.80 -3.23 13.05
CA LYS A 277 11.64 -4.32 12.08
C LYS A 277 10.43 -4.15 11.15
N ILE A 278 9.33 -3.58 11.63
CA ILE A 278 8.19 -3.15 10.77
C ILE A 278 8.66 -2.02 9.84
N GLY A 279 9.41 -1.05 10.36
CA GLY A 279 10.00 0.07 9.59
C GLY A 279 10.87 -0.40 8.43
N GLU A 280 11.79 -1.35 8.66
CA GLU A 280 12.62 -1.97 7.62
C GLU A 280 11.79 -2.61 6.50
N GLY A 281 10.71 -3.32 6.84
CA GLY A 281 9.81 -3.93 5.86
C GLY A 281 9.05 -2.89 5.02
N ILE A 282 8.68 -1.77 5.65
CA ILE A 282 8.03 -0.64 4.98
C ILE A 282 9.01 0.12 4.09
N GLU A 283 10.24 0.39 4.55
CA GLU A 283 11.31 0.99 3.75
C GLU A 283 11.63 0.13 2.52
N ALA A 284 11.73 -1.19 2.67
CA ALA A 284 11.92 -2.11 1.54
C ALA A 284 10.77 -2.00 0.51
N SER A 285 9.52 -1.87 0.95
CA SER A 285 8.37 -1.62 0.06
C SER A 285 8.48 -0.27 -0.65
N ILE A 286 8.71 0.83 0.09
CA ILE A 286 8.81 2.21 -0.43
C ILE A 286 9.88 2.35 -1.51
N LEU A 287 11.03 1.69 -1.34
CA LEU A 287 12.15 1.72 -2.29
C LEU A 287 11.88 0.89 -3.56
N ASN A 288 10.99 -0.10 -3.49
CA ASN A 288 10.55 -0.92 -4.62
C ASN A 288 9.31 -0.35 -5.35
N GLN A 289 8.53 0.51 -4.70
CA GLN A 289 7.42 1.24 -5.34
C GLN A 289 7.90 2.05 -6.55
N THR A 290 7.22 1.90 -7.68
CA THR A 290 7.66 2.41 -8.98
C THR A 290 6.89 3.67 -9.39
N PRO A 291 7.54 4.84 -9.50
CA PRO A 291 6.87 6.09 -9.85
C PRO A 291 6.59 6.19 -11.35
N PHE A 292 5.40 6.72 -11.68
CA PHE A 292 5.04 7.11 -13.05
C PHE A 292 5.98 8.22 -13.59
N PRO A 293 5.98 8.49 -14.90
CA PRO A 293 6.96 9.38 -15.52
C PRO A 293 6.92 10.81 -14.95
N LEU A 294 8.08 11.28 -14.48
CA LEU A 294 8.26 12.46 -13.64
C LEU A 294 8.64 13.72 -14.42
N PHE A 295 8.94 13.60 -15.71
CA PHE A 295 9.48 14.70 -16.51
C PHE A 295 8.64 15.98 -16.48
N GLU A 296 7.32 15.91 -16.28
CA GLU A 296 6.46 17.10 -16.17
C GLU A 296 6.53 17.81 -14.79
N GLN A 297 7.39 17.39 -13.85
CA GLN A 297 7.60 18.10 -12.57
C GLN A 297 8.10 19.53 -12.79
N HIS A 298 9.12 19.69 -13.65
CA HIS A 298 9.83 20.95 -13.87
C HIS A 298 9.99 21.23 -15.38
N PRO A 299 9.14 22.08 -15.99
CA PRO A 299 9.49 22.71 -17.27
C PRO A 299 10.76 23.56 -17.08
N VAL A 300 11.68 23.52 -18.05
CA VAL A 300 12.98 24.20 -18.00
C VAL A 300 13.26 24.95 -19.31
N ASN A 301 14.15 25.93 -19.24
CA ASN A 301 14.58 26.72 -20.40
C ASN A 301 15.99 26.26 -20.82
N SER A 302 16.08 25.29 -21.74
CA SER A 302 17.33 24.61 -22.10
C SER A 302 17.25 24.01 -23.51
N ASP A 303 18.24 24.29 -24.37
CA ASP A 303 18.29 23.79 -25.77
C ASP A 303 18.39 22.24 -25.87
N ALA A 304 18.61 21.57 -24.74
CA ALA A 304 18.66 20.12 -24.63
C ALA A 304 17.33 19.49 -24.15
N PHE A 305 16.61 20.17 -23.26
CA PHE A 305 15.51 19.60 -22.48
C PHE A 305 14.38 20.62 -22.35
N SER A 306 13.15 20.17 -22.60
CA SER A 306 11.95 20.99 -22.36
C SER A 306 11.47 20.85 -20.90
N HIS A 307 11.58 19.63 -20.35
CA HIS A 307 11.11 19.32 -18.99
C HIS A 307 12.00 18.24 -18.34
N VAL A 308 12.13 18.29 -17.01
CA VAL A 308 12.89 17.33 -16.19
C VAL A 308 12.15 17.01 -14.89
N GLY A 309 12.42 15.85 -14.29
CA GLY A 309 11.92 15.51 -12.96
C GLY A 309 12.70 14.40 -12.30
N TYR A 310 12.67 14.35 -10.96
CA TYR A 310 13.47 13.47 -10.13
C TYR A 310 12.67 12.88 -8.97
N SER A 311 12.98 11.64 -8.60
CA SER A 311 12.59 11.05 -7.32
C SER A 311 13.84 10.90 -6.44
N THR A 312 13.83 11.58 -5.32
CA THR A 312 14.77 11.44 -4.19
C THR A 312 14.73 10.03 -3.58
N ILE A 313 13.54 9.40 -3.57
CA ILE A 313 13.33 8.07 -2.97
C ILE A 313 13.92 6.97 -3.86
N ASN A 314 13.50 6.84 -5.12
CA ASN A 314 14.01 5.80 -6.01
C ASN A 314 15.31 6.21 -6.76
N LYS A 315 15.77 7.46 -6.62
CA LYS A 315 16.95 8.01 -7.30
C LYS A 315 16.86 7.90 -8.82
N VAL A 316 15.67 8.15 -9.36
CA VAL A 316 15.39 8.16 -10.81
C VAL A 316 15.20 9.58 -11.33
N LEU A 317 15.77 9.85 -12.51
CA LEU A 317 15.75 11.13 -13.21
C LEU A 317 15.13 10.94 -14.59
N ASP A 318 14.01 11.61 -14.84
CA ASP A 318 13.32 11.60 -16.13
C ASP A 318 13.62 12.88 -16.90
N LEU A 319 14.11 12.74 -18.13
CA LEU A 319 14.53 13.84 -19.01
C LEU A 319 13.70 13.82 -20.30
N LYS A 320 12.95 14.89 -20.56
CA LYS A 320 12.19 15.12 -21.81
C LYS A 320 12.97 16.08 -22.70
N PHE A 321 13.65 15.52 -23.70
CA PHE A 321 14.46 16.27 -24.65
C PHE A 321 13.59 17.20 -25.51
N GLU A 322 14.19 18.25 -26.09
CA GLU A 322 13.53 19.13 -27.09
C GLU A 322 13.03 18.37 -28.34
N SER A 323 13.54 17.15 -28.58
CA SER A 323 13.02 16.24 -29.61
C SER A 323 11.73 15.51 -29.21
N GLY A 324 11.15 15.80 -28.04
CA GLY A 324 10.00 15.11 -27.45
C GLY A 324 10.30 13.72 -26.86
N SER A 325 11.50 13.17 -27.10
CA SER A 325 11.87 11.86 -26.56
C SER A 325 12.15 11.92 -25.05
N VAL A 326 11.63 10.94 -24.31
CA VAL A 326 11.79 10.83 -22.85
C VAL A 326 12.69 9.66 -22.49
N TYR A 327 13.58 9.86 -21.51
CA TYR A 327 14.46 8.84 -20.95
C TYR A 327 14.46 8.89 -19.43
N ARG A 328 14.45 7.72 -18.79
CA ARG A 328 14.61 7.53 -17.35
C ARG A 328 16.02 7.05 -17.06
N TYR A 329 16.73 7.76 -16.17
CA TYR A 329 18.06 7.39 -15.67
C TYR A 329 17.96 6.92 -14.22
N TYR A 330 18.73 5.90 -13.86
CA TYR A 330 18.64 5.18 -12.58
C TYR A 330 19.87 5.43 -11.69
N ASN A 331 19.67 5.34 -10.37
CA ASN A 331 20.72 5.48 -9.35
C ASN A 331 21.43 6.85 -9.36
N ILE A 332 20.75 7.90 -9.83
CA ILE A 332 21.27 9.27 -9.89
C ILE A 332 21.37 9.83 -8.45
N PRO A 333 22.56 10.20 -7.95
CA PRO A 333 22.71 10.80 -6.63
C PRO A 333 22.04 12.18 -6.57
N ILE A 334 21.51 12.55 -5.40
CA ILE A 334 20.87 13.86 -5.18
C ILE A 334 21.77 15.04 -5.62
N LEU A 335 23.07 14.97 -5.35
CA LEU A 335 24.03 15.99 -5.76
C LEU A 335 24.15 16.12 -7.29
N VAL A 336 24.00 15.03 -8.05
CA VAL A 336 24.06 15.05 -9.52
C VAL A 336 22.76 15.60 -10.10
N TRP A 337 21.63 15.38 -9.43
CA TRP A 337 20.38 16.07 -9.72
C TRP A 337 20.50 17.58 -9.44
N ASP A 338 20.95 17.98 -8.25
CA ASP A 338 21.08 19.38 -7.87
C ASP A 338 22.04 20.14 -8.81
N GLU A 339 23.21 19.56 -9.10
CA GLU A 339 24.16 20.14 -10.05
C GLU A 339 23.60 20.23 -11.48
N LEU A 340 22.82 19.25 -11.95
CA LEU A 340 22.12 19.36 -13.24
C LEU A 340 21.09 20.49 -13.20
N TYR A 341 20.22 20.49 -12.20
CA TYR A 341 19.07 21.40 -12.07
C TYR A 341 19.48 22.87 -11.96
N TYR A 342 20.59 23.14 -11.27
CA TYR A 342 21.17 24.49 -11.14
C TYR A 342 22.29 24.78 -12.16
N SER A 343 22.57 23.89 -13.12
CA SER A 343 23.63 24.12 -14.12
C SER A 343 23.27 25.25 -15.10
N THR A 344 24.28 26.03 -15.50
CA THR A 344 24.14 27.06 -16.54
C THR A 344 24.05 26.50 -17.97
N SER A 345 24.15 25.18 -18.14
CA SER A 345 23.97 24.48 -19.41
C SER A 345 23.69 23.00 -19.15
N MET A 346 22.42 22.65 -18.99
CA MET A 346 21.98 21.29 -18.65
C MET A 346 22.46 20.25 -19.67
N GLY A 347 22.43 20.57 -20.97
CA GLY A 347 22.93 19.68 -22.02
C GLY A 347 24.43 19.39 -21.91
N LYS A 348 25.23 20.39 -21.51
CA LYS A 348 26.68 20.22 -21.27
C LYS A 348 26.94 19.40 -20.00
N PHE A 349 26.19 19.66 -18.93
CA PHE A 349 26.30 18.87 -17.70
C PHE A 349 25.95 17.40 -17.95
N PHE A 350 24.79 17.15 -18.58
CA PHE A 350 24.34 15.80 -18.95
C PHE A 350 25.39 15.04 -19.77
N ASN A 351 25.90 15.63 -20.86
CA ASN A 351 26.89 14.99 -21.73
C ASN A 351 28.21 14.65 -21.02
N ASN A 352 28.57 15.39 -19.97
CA ASN A 352 29.82 15.20 -19.22
C ASN A 352 29.67 14.24 -18.02
N ASN A 353 28.53 14.28 -17.33
CA ASN A 353 28.38 13.74 -15.97
C ASN A 353 27.27 12.70 -15.80
N ILE A 354 26.39 12.51 -16.79
CA ILE A 354 25.25 11.57 -16.71
C ILE A 354 25.28 10.58 -17.87
N ARG A 355 25.47 11.09 -19.09
CA ARG A 355 25.47 10.32 -20.33
C ARG A 355 26.51 9.20 -20.30
N GLY A 356 26.08 7.97 -20.58
CA GLY A 356 26.90 6.76 -20.58
C GLY A 356 27.44 6.34 -19.20
N GLN A 357 27.04 7.01 -18.10
CA GLN A 357 27.55 6.76 -16.75
C GLN A 357 26.53 6.09 -15.83
N TYR A 358 25.24 6.22 -16.12
CA TYR A 358 24.14 5.63 -15.36
C TYR A 358 23.29 4.69 -16.21
N PRO A 359 22.70 3.62 -15.64
CA PRO A 359 21.71 2.81 -16.34
C PRO A 359 20.51 3.68 -16.73
N PHE A 360 19.97 3.47 -17.93
CA PHE A 360 18.83 4.24 -18.43
C PHE A 360 17.93 3.39 -19.32
N GLU A 361 16.70 3.85 -19.54
CA GLU A 361 15.85 3.37 -20.62
C GLU A 361 15.09 4.53 -21.28
N LYS A 362 14.63 4.31 -22.52
CA LYS A 362 13.69 5.21 -23.19
C LYS A 362 12.28 4.90 -22.70
N LEU A 363 11.54 5.90 -22.22
CA LEU A 363 10.13 5.73 -21.91
C LEU A 363 9.28 5.94 -23.16
N ASP A 364 8.30 5.05 -23.37
CA ASP A 364 7.23 5.27 -24.35
C ASP A 364 6.09 6.01 -23.65
N ILE A 365 5.88 7.27 -24.05
CA ILE A 365 4.87 8.14 -23.45
C ILE A 365 3.55 8.17 -24.23
N ASP A 366 3.57 7.68 -25.48
CA ASP A 366 2.40 7.66 -26.38
C ASP A 366 1.53 6.43 -26.12
N SER A 367 2.14 5.31 -25.71
CA SER A 367 1.47 4.08 -25.28
C SER A 367 0.91 4.11 -23.85
N MET A 368 1.35 5.09 -23.04
CA MET A 368 1.04 5.25 -21.61
C MET A 368 1.33 4.01 -20.70
N THR A 369 2.09 3.02 -21.18
CA THR A 369 2.41 1.76 -20.48
C THR A 369 3.91 1.65 -20.19
N TYR A 370 4.31 0.77 -19.26
CA TYR A 370 5.72 0.56 -18.91
C TYR A 370 6.47 -0.28 -19.95
N LEU A 371 6.75 0.30 -21.12
CA LEU A 371 7.50 -0.39 -22.16
C LEU A 371 9.01 -0.42 -21.87
N LYS A 372 9.51 -1.59 -21.44
CA LYS A 372 10.94 -1.86 -21.29
C LYS A 372 11.68 -1.83 -22.64
N MET A 373 12.79 -1.09 -22.65
CA MET A 373 13.89 -1.14 -23.63
C MET A 373 13.57 -0.89 -25.12
N THR A 374 13.91 0.31 -25.59
CA THR A 374 14.62 0.48 -26.87
C THR A 374 15.94 1.23 -26.64
N SER A 375 17.06 0.68 -27.11
CA SER A 375 18.41 1.07 -26.66
C SER A 375 19.17 1.93 -27.66
N PHE A 376 18.95 3.25 -27.63
CA PHE A 376 19.85 4.25 -28.22
C PHE A 376 19.92 5.49 -27.31
N GLU A 377 21.11 5.85 -26.85
CA GLU A 377 21.28 7.00 -25.95
C GLU A 377 21.39 8.33 -26.74
N PRO A 378 20.51 9.32 -26.48
CA PRO A 378 20.54 10.60 -27.18
C PRO A 378 21.81 11.39 -26.85
N VAL A 379 22.27 12.21 -27.79
CA VAL A 379 23.23 13.29 -27.52
C VAL A 379 22.41 14.52 -27.12
N ALA A 380 22.65 15.11 -25.94
CA ALA A 380 22.09 16.42 -25.66
C ALA A 380 22.75 17.45 -26.57
N LYS A 381 21.97 18.23 -27.31
CA LYS A 381 22.51 19.37 -28.04
C LYS A 381 23.01 20.41 -27.05
N VAL A 382 24.04 21.14 -27.47
CA VAL A 382 24.59 22.29 -26.75
C VAL A 382 24.81 23.35 -27.82
N GLU A 383 24.00 24.41 -27.80
CA GLU A 383 24.26 25.58 -28.65
C GLU A 383 25.44 26.40 -28.09
N LYS A 384 25.95 27.37 -28.86
CA LYS A 384 27.28 27.98 -28.67
C LYS A 384 27.24 29.45 -28.25
#